data_AF-A0A9N9HGM0-F1
#
_entry.id   AF-A0A9N9HGM0-F1
#
_cell.length_a   1.000
_cell.length_b   1.000
_cell.length_c   1.000
_cell.angle_alpha   90.00
_cell.angle_beta   90.00
_cell.angle_gamma   90.00
#
_symmetry.space_group_name_H-M   'P 1'
#
loop_
_entity.id
_entity.type
_entity.pdbx_description
1 polymer ?
#
loop_
_entity_poly.entity_id
_entity_poly.type
_entity_poly.pdbx_seq_one_letter_code
_entity_poly.pdbx_strand_id
1 'polypeptide(L)'
;MVVTKKEIEKQNIFNQEIYEELQETNDILFAQQRKLNLVSQQMEDIQEEVHLRMDKLSTQLEQRTSQTLNIAQQSHQRVDKLIQEVQNIRQEIDHLEDQVQKNKEEIEKVRQEAKRENERLENIIKIQQLLDTSAEDAKIDKIQKSLELKAEEAKLLATLNLLKETKQLDEAEANKKETQAEARQAEEQEGEEEIPLSEQSQQVLEEINTAQRKILEQLQAVQAEIKKELDTVENAPPSAPPPPKPSTAYHLQVISAESKVKIKQKAFERQKQAEKEAQQKAQTQPTKKNKELLQEAQEDTKQAEKELKQAQEELQSLQALSQQALQEDKKADEPPEETKEEELDKKLEELTQQLNQQE
;
A
#
# COMPACT_ATOMS: atom_id res chain seq x y z
N MET A 1 -5.61 137.26 -24.25
CA MET A 1 -6.67 136.35 -23.78
C MET A 1 -6.63 136.31 -22.27
N VAL A 2 -7.67 136.80 -21.60
CA VAL A 2 -7.77 136.72 -20.13
C VAL A 2 -8.49 135.42 -19.82
N VAL A 3 -7.77 134.42 -19.32
CA VAL A 3 -8.38 133.18 -18.82
C VAL A 3 -9.23 133.55 -17.60
N THR A 4 -10.51 133.19 -17.62
CA THR A 4 -11.42 133.52 -16.51
C THR A 4 -11.20 132.56 -15.34
N LYS A 5 -11.42 133.02 -14.11
CA LYS A 5 -11.22 132.22 -12.88
C LYS A 5 -11.96 130.87 -12.90
N LYS A 6 -13.13 130.82 -13.56
CA LYS A 6 -13.92 129.59 -13.75
C LYS A 6 -13.25 128.56 -14.66
N GLU A 7 -12.53 129.01 -15.69
CA GLU A 7 -11.78 128.13 -16.60
C GLU A 7 -10.62 127.45 -15.86
N ILE A 8 -9.92 128.20 -15.01
CA ILE A 8 -8.83 127.69 -14.16
C ILE A 8 -9.35 126.64 -13.18
N GLU A 9 -10.50 126.89 -12.55
CA GLU A 9 -11.12 125.97 -11.59
C GLU A 9 -11.57 124.67 -12.27
N LYS A 10 -12.17 124.76 -13.47
CA LYS A 10 -12.53 123.59 -14.28
C LYS A 10 -11.31 122.77 -14.69
N GLN A 11 -10.21 123.44 -15.05
CA GLN A 11 -8.96 122.78 -15.40
C GLN A 11 -8.30 122.11 -14.18
N ASN A 12 -8.42 122.70 -13.00
CA ASN A 12 -7.94 122.10 -11.74
C ASN A 12 -8.74 120.84 -11.37
N ILE A 13 -10.07 120.87 -11.49
CA ILE A 13 -10.94 119.70 -11.26
C ILE A 13 -10.57 118.58 -12.24
N PHE A 14 -10.46 118.89 -13.53
CA PHE A 14 -10.08 117.91 -14.56
C PHE A 14 -8.69 117.30 -14.29
N ASN A 15 -7.72 118.12 -13.90
CA ASN A 15 -6.40 117.61 -13.53
C ASN A 15 -6.46 116.71 -12.28
N GLN A 16 -7.31 117.05 -11.31
CA GLN A 16 -7.51 116.24 -10.12
C GLN A 16 -8.15 114.88 -10.46
N GLU A 17 -9.17 114.85 -11.31
CA GLU A 17 -9.78 113.62 -11.81
C GLU A 17 -8.74 112.73 -12.51
N ILE A 18 -7.86 113.32 -13.35
CA ILE A 18 -6.75 112.59 -13.98
C ILE A 18 -5.79 112.00 -12.94
N TYR A 19 -5.45 112.75 -11.88
CA TYR A 19 -4.57 112.25 -10.83
C TYR A 19 -5.22 111.11 -10.04
N GLU A 20 -6.52 111.21 -9.77
CA GLU A 20 -7.30 110.15 -9.09
C GLU A 20 -7.36 108.88 -9.97
N GLU A 21 -7.69 109.00 -11.26
CA GLU A 21 -7.68 107.87 -12.21
C GLU A 21 -6.28 107.23 -12.35
N LEU A 22 -5.22 108.04 -12.39
CA LEU A 22 -3.84 107.56 -12.42
C LEU A 22 -3.48 106.81 -11.14
N GLN A 23 -3.95 107.28 -9.99
CA GLN A 23 -3.73 106.59 -8.72
C GLN A 23 -4.48 105.26 -8.67
N GLU A 24 -5.75 105.23 -9.07
CA GLU A 24 -6.56 104.01 -9.13
C GLU A 24 -5.95 102.98 -10.08
N THR A 25 -5.54 103.40 -11.29
CA THR A 25 -4.88 102.50 -12.24
C THR A 25 -3.55 101.97 -11.72
N ASN A 26 -2.79 102.79 -11.00
CA ASN A 26 -1.55 102.36 -10.36
C ASN A 26 -1.80 101.33 -9.23
N ASP A 27 -2.81 101.56 -8.39
CA ASP A 27 -3.20 100.62 -7.34
C ASP A 27 -3.69 99.28 -7.93
N ILE A 28 -4.45 99.33 -9.03
CA ILE A 28 -4.85 98.15 -9.78
C ILE A 28 -3.62 97.41 -10.34
N LEU A 29 -2.66 98.13 -10.93
CA LEU A 29 -1.43 97.56 -11.46
C LEU A 29 -0.63 96.85 -10.36
N PHE A 30 -0.47 97.48 -9.18
CA PHE A 30 0.20 96.85 -8.04
C PHE A 30 -0.54 95.62 -7.53
N ALA A 31 -1.87 95.66 -7.47
CA ALA A 31 -2.67 94.51 -7.08
C ALA A 31 -2.53 93.35 -8.08
N GLN A 32 -2.51 93.65 -9.38
CA GLN A 32 -2.28 92.67 -10.44
C GLN A 32 -0.86 92.09 -10.36
N GLN A 33 0.17 92.90 -10.16
CA GLN A 33 1.54 92.43 -9.99
C GLN A 33 1.69 91.50 -8.78
N ARG A 34 1.05 91.82 -7.65
CA ARG A 34 1.03 90.94 -6.47
C ARG A 34 0.35 89.60 -6.75
N LYS A 35 -0.77 89.61 -7.48
CA LYS A 35 -1.45 88.37 -7.90
C LYS A 35 -0.57 87.55 -8.82
N LEU A 36 0.11 88.18 -9.78
CA LEU A 36 1.00 87.48 -10.70
C LEU A 36 2.17 86.84 -9.94
N ASN A 37 2.80 87.56 -9.02
CA ASN A 37 3.88 87.02 -8.19
C ASN A 37 3.40 85.82 -7.35
N LEU A 38 2.20 85.89 -6.77
CA LEU A 38 1.62 84.77 -6.01
C LEU A 38 1.38 83.54 -6.91
N VAL A 39 0.86 83.75 -8.12
CA VAL A 39 0.65 82.66 -9.09
C VAL A 39 1.99 82.07 -9.52
N SER A 40 3.01 82.89 -9.76
CA SER A 40 4.37 82.41 -10.09
C SER A 40 4.94 81.55 -8.97
N GLN A 41 4.82 81.99 -7.71
CA GLN A 41 5.26 81.20 -6.56
C GLN A 41 4.50 79.87 -6.44
N GLN A 42 3.18 79.89 -6.62
CA GLN A 42 2.38 78.66 -6.62
C GLN A 42 2.76 77.72 -7.77
N MET A 43 3.13 78.25 -8.94
CA MET A 43 3.62 77.44 -10.05
C MET A 43 4.97 76.79 -9.72
N GLU A 44 5.88 77.49 -9.04
CA GLU A 44 7.15 76.93 -8.56
C GLU A 44 6.90 75.79 -7.56
N ASP A 45 6.04 76.00 -6.56
CA ASP A 45 5.70 74.98 -5.55
C ASP A 45 5.10 73.71 -6.22
N ILE A 46 4.19 73.90 -7.18
CA ILE A 46 3.58 72.78 -7.93
C ILE A 46 4.65 72.05 -8.74
N GLN A 47 5.55 72.78 -9.39
CA GLN A 47 6.61 72.19 -10.18
C GLN A 47 7.56 71.35 -9.32
N GLU A 48 7.97 71.86 -8.16
CA GLU A 48 8.78 71.11 -7.20
C GLU A 48 8.07 69.84 -6.71
N GLU A 49 6.78 69.93 -6.36
CA GLU A 49 6.01 68.77 -5.93
C GLU A 49 5.89 67.71 -7.04
N VAL A 50 5.67 68.14 -8.29
CA VAL A 50 5.60 67.23 -9.45
C VAL A 50 6.94 66.53 -9.67
N HIS A 51 8.07 67.25 -9.60
CA HIS A 51 9.39 66.64 -9.71
C HIS A 51 9.65 65.63 -8.59
N LEU A 52 9.34 65.98 -7.34
CA LEU A 52 9.51 65.07 -6.21
C LEU A 52 8.65 63.79 -6.36
N ARG A 53 7.40 63.93 -6.82
CA ARG A 53 6.53 62.79 -7.10
C ARG A 53 7.05 61.94 -8.26
N MET A 54 7.57 62.58 -9.30
CA MET A 54 8.14 61.90 -10.47
C MET A 54 9.39 61.10 -10.08
N ASP A 55 10.28 61.67 -9.28
CA ASP A 55 11.47 60.97 -8.77
C ASP A 55 11.08 59.78 -7.91
N LYS A 56 10.14 59.95 -6.98
CA LYS A 56 9.63 58.86 -6.14
C LYS A 56 9.02 57.73 -6.97
N LEU A 57 8.24 58.07 -8.00
CA LEU A 57 7.66 57.09 -8.92
C LEU A 57 8.74 56.37 -9.71
N SER A 58 9.76 57.09 -10.19
CA SER A 58 10.90 56.53 -10.92
C SER A 58 11.67 55.52 -10.06
N THR A 59 11.99 55.88 -8.81
CA THR A 59 12.65 54.96 -7.85
C THR A 59 11.78 53.75 -7.55
N GLN A 60 10.47 53.92 -7.36
CA GLN A 60 9.55 52.80 -7.12
C GLN A 60 9.44 51.86 -8.32
N LEU A 61 9.43 52.41 -9.53
CA LEU A 61 9.44 51.62 -10.76
C LEU A 61 10.73 50.84 -10.91
N GLU A 62 11.88 51.45 -10.65
CA GLU A 62 13.18 50.78 -10.69
C GLU A 62 13.24 49.63 -9.66
N GLN A 63 12.85 49.88 -8.41
CA GLN A 63 12.80 48.85 -7.37
C GLN A 63 11.87 47.69 -7.75
N ARG A 64 10.65 47.97 -8.25
CA ARG A 64 9.73 46.91 -8.70
C ARG A 64 10.28 46.14 -9.89
N THR A 65 10.98 46.81 -10.79
CA THR A 65 11.60 46.18 -11.97
C THR A 65 12.72 45.24 -11.52
N SER A 66 13.61 45.67 -10.64
CA SER A 66 14.67 44.84 -10.06
C SER A 66 14.13 43.66 -9.26
N GLN A 67 13.10 43.87 -8.44
CA GLN A 67 12.44 42.79 -7.68
C GLN A 67 11.82 41.75 -8.61
N THR A 68 11.10 42.20 -9.65
CA THR A 68 10.48 41.31 -10.64
C THR A 68 11.53 40.52 -11.42
N LEU A 69 12.64 41.18 -11.81
CA LEU A 69 13.76 40.53 -12.49
C LEU A 69 14.40 39.46 -11.60
N ASN A 70 14.65 39.76 -10.32
CA ASN A 70 15.24 38.81 -9.38
C ASN A 70 14.33 37.60 -9.15
N ILE A 71 13.00 37.81 -9.02
CA ILE A 71 12.03 36.72 -8.89
C ILE A 71 12.03 35.87 -10.16
N ALA A 72 12.04 36.49 -11.35
CA ALA A 72 12.10 35.78 -12.62
C ALA A 72 13.38 34.94 -12.76
N GLN A 73 14.54 35.49 -12.39
CA GLN A 73 15.82 34.77 -12.38
C GLN A 73 15.81 33.59 -11.40
N GLN A 74 15.33 33.79 -10.18
CA GLN A 74 15.20 32.72 -9.19
C GLN A 74 14.22 31.63 -9.65
N SER A 75 13.10 32.01 -10.25
CA SER A 75 12.14 31.08 -10.83
C SER A 75 12.77 30.28 -11.96
N HIS A 76 13.57 30.92 -12.83
CA HIS A 76 14.25 30.24 -13.92
C HIS A 76 15.24 29.19 -13.40
N GLN A 77 16.07 29.55 -12.40
CA GLN A 77 16.99 28.61 -11.76
C GLN A 77 16.28 27.42 -11.10
N ARG A 78 15.11 27.64 -10.49
CA ARG A 78 14.30 26.55 -9.93
C ARG A 78 13.76 25.64 -11.02
N VAL A 79 13.29 26.21 -12.14
CA VAL A 79 12.84 25.44 -13.30
C VAL A 79 13.99 24.60 -13.86
N ASP A 80 15.19 25.15 -13.99
CA ASP A 80 16.36 24.41 -14.49
C ASP A 80 16.73 23.23 -13.57
N LYS A 81 16.68 23.42 -12.25
CA LYS A 81 16.88 22.32 -11.28
C LYS A 81 15.83 21.22 -11.44
N LEU A 82 14.55 21.61 -11.56
CA LEU A 82 13.47 20.65 -11.78
C LEU A 82 13.63 19.90 -13.11
N ILE A 83 14.12 20.57 -14.16
CA ILE A 83 14.42 19.92 -15.44
C ILE A 83 15.51 18.85 -15.26
N GLN A 84 16.58 19.16 -14.51
CA GLN A 84 17.65 18.19 -14.21
C GLN A 84 17.14 17.01 -13.37
N GLU A 85 16.35 17.28 -12.33
CA GLU A 85 15.75 16.22 -11.50
C GLU A 85 14.84 15.29 -12.33
N VAL A 86 14.01 15.85 -13.21
CA VAL A 86 13.16 15.07 -14.12
C VAL A 86 14.00 14.24 -15.10
N GLN A 87 15.13 14.76 -15.58
CA GLN A 87 16.04 14.00 -16.43
C GLN A 87 16.68 12.83 -15.67
N ASN A 88 17.11 13.04 -14.43
CA ASN A 88 17.67 11.99 -13.59
C ASN A 88 16.64 10.88 -13.30
N ILE A 89 15.41 11.27 -12.94
CA ILE A 89 14.31 10.31 -12.71
C ILE A 89 14.03 9.48 -13.97
N ARG A 90 14.05 10.11 -15.16
CA ARG A 90 13.87 9.37 -16.42
C ARG A 90 14.96 8.33 -16.64
N GLN A 91 16.22 8.69 -16.40
CA GLN A 91 17.33 7.75 -16.52
C GLN A 91 17.21 6.58 -15.53
N GLU A 92 16.74 6.86 -14.31
CA GLU A 92 16.50 5.82 -13.30
C GLU A 92 15.34 4.89 -13.70
N ILE A 93 14.26 5.45 -14.27
CA ILE A 93 13.15 4.66 -14.82
C ILE A 93 13.64 3.76 -15.96
N ASP A 94 14.38 4.29 -16.92
CA ASP A 94 14.94 3.51 -18.04
C ASP A 94 15.83 2.37 -17.51
N HIS A 95 16.65 2.64 -16.49
CA HIS A 95 17.48 1.63 -15.84
C HIS A 95 16.66 0.54 -15.12
N LEU A 96 15.60 0.92 -14.41
CA LEU A 96 14.72 -0.03 -13.74
C LEU A 96 13.93 -0.88 -14.75
N GLU A 97 13.50 -0.29 -15.87
CA GLU A 97 12.85 -1.04 -16.95
C GLU A 97 13.78 -2.09 -17.54
N ASP A 98 15.05 -1.75 -17.78
CA ASP A 98 16.08 -2.70 -18.22
C ASP A 98 16.30 -3.83 -17.19
N GLN A 99 16.35 -3.51 -15.90
CA GLN A 99 16.46 -4.52 -14.84
C GLN A 99 15.24 -5.45 -14.79
N VAL A 100 14.03 -4.89 -14.88
CA VAL A 100 12.79 -5.67 -14.90
C VAL A 100 12.76 -6.60 -16.11
N GLN A 101 13.22 -6.13 -17.27
CA GLN A 101 13.29 -6.97 -18.46
C GLN A 101 14.29 -8.12 -18.30
N LYS A 102 15.49 -7.85 -17.76
CA LYS A 102 16.47 -8.90 -17.44
C LYS A 102 15.93 -9.93 -16.44
N ASN A 103 15.29 -9.47 -15.37
CA ASN A 103 14.70 -10.35 -14.37
C ASN A 103 13.59 -11.24 -14.97
N LYS A 104 12.78 -10.70 -15.89
CA LYS A 104 11.78 -11.50 -16.62
C LYS A 104 12.43 -12.61 -17.45
N GLU A 105 13.52 -12.30 -18.15
CA GLU A 105 14.26 -13.29 -18.94
C GLU A 105 14.89 -14.37 -18.05
N GLU A 106 15.45 -14.00 -16.89
CA GLU A 106 15.99 -14.95 -15.92
C GLU A 106 14.90 -15.84 -15.31
N ILE A 107 13.75 -15.28 -14.93
CA ILE A 107 12.61 -16.04 -14.42
C ILE A 107 12.12 -17.06 -15.46
N GLU A 108 12.07 -16.68 -16.74
CA GLU A 108 11.64 -17.59 -17.80
C GLU A 108 12.64 -18.74 -18.00
N LYS A 109 13.96 -18.48 -17.88
CA LYS A 109 14.98 -19.54 -17.89
C LYS A 109 14.81 -20.50 -16.72
N VAL A 110 14.68 -19.98 -15.50
CA VAL A 110 14.44 -20.81 -14.29
C VAL A 110 13.17 -21.62 -14.44
N ARG A 111 12.10 -21.03 -15.00
CA ARG A 111 10.84 -21.74 -15.27
C ARG A 111 11.02 -22.89 -16.26
N GLN A 112 11.81 -22.71 -17.31
CA GLN A 112 12.11 -23.76 -18.28
C GLN A 112 12.97 -24.88 -17.67
N GLU A 113 13.95 -24.54 -16.82
CA GLU A 113 14.74 -25.52 -16.10
C GLU A 113 13.91 -26.33 -15.11
N ALA A 114 13.05 -25.67 -14.33
CA ALA A 114 12.13 -26.35 -13.41
C ALA A 114 11.17 -27.30 -14.14
N LYS A 115 10.65 -26.90 -15.32
CA LYS A 115 9.82 -27.78 -16.16
C LYS A 115 10.60 -29.03 -16.61
N ARG A 116 11.82 -28.86 -17.11
CA ARG A 116 12.67 -29.98 -17.54
C ARG A 116 13.02 -30.93 -16.39
N GLU A 117 13.26 -30.40 -15.20
CA GLU A 117 13.57 -31.22 -14.03
C GLU A 117 12.33 -31.98 -13.53
N ASN A 118 11.15 -31.36 -13.57
CA ASN A 118 9.90 -32.06 -13.28
C ASN A 118 9.64 -33.21 -14.28
N GLU A 119 9.87 -32.98 -15.57
CA GLU A 119 9.77 -34.05 -16.59
C GLU A 119 10.77 -35.20 -16.30
N ARG A 120 11.98 -34.89 -15.82
CA ARG A 120 12.94 -35.92 -15.41
C ARG A 120 12.47 -36.69 -14.18
N LEU A 121 11.95 -36.00 -13.17
CA LEU A 121 11.41 -36.63 -11.96
C LEU A 121 10.21 -37.54 -12.28
N GLU A 122 9.28 -37.09 -13.13
CA GLU A 122 8.15 -37.91 -13.59
C GLU A 122 8.64 -39.18 -14.29
N ASN A 123 9.64 -39.08 -15.15
CA ASN A 123 10.23 -40.26 -15.80
C ASN A 123 10.88 -41.21 -14.80
N ILE A 124 11.59 -40.71 -13.79
CA ILE A 124 12.18 -41.54 -12.73
C ILE A 124 11.09 -42.23 -11.91
N ILE A 125 10.04 -41.51 -11.52
CA ILE A 125 8.90 -42.08 -10.78
C ILE A 125 8.24 -43.19 -11.59
N LYS A 126 8.04 -42.96 -12.90
CA LYS A 126 7.47 -43.97 -13.79
C LYS A 126 8.35 -45.21 -13.91
N ILE A 127 9.67 -45.04 -13.99
CA ILE A 127 10.62 -46.17 -13.99
C ILE A 127 10.54 -46.93 -12.66
N GLN A 128 10.49 -46.24 -11.53
CA GLN A 128 10.36 -46.86 -10.22
C GLN A 128 9.07 -47.67 -10.09
N GLN A 129 7.94 -47.12 -10.54
CA GLN A 129 6.65 -47.83 -10.57
C GLN A 129 6.73 -49.11 -11.40
N LEU A 130 7.38 -49.08 -12.57
CA LEU A 130 7.56 -50.27 -13.41
C LEU A 130 8.44 -51.34 -12.74
N LEU A 131 9.49 -50.92 -12.05
CA LEU A 131 10.36 -51.83 -11.28
C LEU A 131 9.60 -52.48 -10.13
N ASP A 132 8.79 -51.71 -9.40
CA ASP A 132 7.99 -52.20 -8.28
C ASP A 132 6.92 -53.20 -8.76
N THR A 133 6.22 -52.91 -9.86
CA THR A 133 5.26 -53.87 -10.46
C THR A 133 5.96 -55.17 -10.89
N SER A 134 7.15 -55.08 -11.49
CA SER A 134 7.91 -56.28 -11.88
C SER A 134 8.36 -57.09 -10.66
N ALA A 135 8.71 -56.43 -9.55
CA ALA A 135 9.07 -57.11 -8.31
C ALA A 135 7.86 -57.75 -7.63
N GLU A 136 6.67 -57.13 -7.70
CA GLU A 136 5.41 -57.72 -7.24
C GLU A 136 5.01 -58.93 -8.07
N ASP A 137 5.09 -58.85 -9.40
CA ASP A 137 4.83 -59.98 -10.31
C ASP A 137 5.73 -61.17 -9.97
N ALA A 138 7.02 -60.93 -9.74
CA ALA A 138 7.96 -61.98 -9.34
C ALA A 138 7.64 -62.61 -7.97
N LYS A 139 7.04 -61.86 -7.04
CA LYS A 139 6.57 -62.40 -5.75
C LYS A 139 5.30 -63.22 -5.95
N ILE A 140 4.37 -62.75 -6.78
CA ILE A 140 3.14 -63.47 -7.12
C ILE A 140 3.49 -64.81 -7.78
N ASP A 141 4.42 -64.83 -8.73
CA ASP A 141 4.90 -66.06 -9.38
C ASP A 141 5.46 -67.08 -8.39
N LYS A 142 6.24 -66.61 -7.39
CA LYS A 142 6.77 -67.50 -6.33
C LYS A 142 5.66 -68.07 -5.45
N ILE A 143 4.65 -67.26 -5.11
CA ILE A 143 3.50 -67.71 -4.33
C ILE A 143 2.70 -68.74 -5.14
N GLN A 144 2.41 -68.47 -6.41
CA GLN A 144 1.71 -69.39 -7.29
C GLN A 144 2.45 -70.73 -7.40
N LYS A 145 3.77 -70.70 -7.63
CA LYS A 145 4.59 -71.91 -7.70
C LYS A 145 4.63 -72.67 -6.37
N SER A 146 4.67 -71.97 -5.24
CA SER A 146 4.58 -72.60 -3.92
C SER A 146 3.21 -73.24 -3.68
N LEU A 147 2.13 -72.62 -4.15
CA LEU A 147 0.77 -73.17 -4.05
C LEU A 147 0.61 -74.41 -4.92
N GLU A 148 1.15 -74.40 -6.14
CA GLU A 148 1.19 -75.58 -7.03
C GLU A 148 1.92 -76.74 -6.38
N LEU A 149 3.11 -76.51 -5.83
CA LEU A 149 3.89 -77.54 -5.13
C LEU A 149 3.14 -78.09 -3.92
N LYS A 150 2.49 -77.23 -3.12
CA LYS A 150 1.65 -77.67 -2.00
C LYS A 150 0.45 -78.48 -2.45
N ALA A 151 -0.20 -78.10 -3.55
CA ALA A 151 -1.31 -78.86 -4.11
C ALA A 151 -0.85 -80.24 -4.63
N GLU A 152 0.35 -80.32 -5.21
CA GLU A 152 0.96 -81.56 -5.66
C GLU A 152 1.36 -82.47 -4.49
N GLU A 153 1.92 -81.90 -3.43
CA GLU A 153 2.22 -82.60 -2.17
C GLU A 153 0.94 -83.15 -1.52
N ALA A 154 -0.13 -82.35 -1.47
CA ALA A 154 -1.42 -82.81 -0.96
C ALA A 154 -2.01 -83.96 -1.79
N LYS A 155 -1.87 -83.91 -3.13
CA LYS A 155 -2.26 -85.03 -4.02
C LYS A 155 -1.45 -86.30 -3.73
N LEU A 156 -0.14 -86.16 -3.53
CA LEU A 156 0.74 -87.28 -3.18
C LEU A 156 0.42 -87.87 -1.81
N LEU A 157 0.09 -87.02 -0.83
CA LEU A 157 -0.37 -87.49 0.49
C LEU A 157 -1.71 -88.21 0.40
N ALA A 158 -2.66 -87.71 -0.40
CA ALA A 158 -3.93 -88.37 -0.64
C ALA A 158 -3.75 -89.74 -1.31
N THR A 159 -2.90 -89.85 -2.33
CA THR A 159 -2.58 -91.14 -2.96
C THR A 159 -1.84 -92.08 -2.01
N LEU A 160 -0.95 -91.56 -1.16
CA LEU A 160 -0.26 -92.36 -0.15
C LEU A 160 -1.21 -92.86 0.94
N ASN A 161 -2.17 -92.05 1.36
CA ASN A 161 -3.22 -92.45 2.30
C ASN A 161 -4.15 -93.50 1.68
N LEU A 162 -4.58 -93.33 0.42
CA LEU A 162 -5.32 -94.35 -0.31
C LEU A 162 -4.53 -95.67 -0.41
N LEU A 163 -3.22 -95.60 -0.69
CA LEU A 163 -2.36 -96.78 -0.73
C LEU A 163 -2.23 -97.46 0.64
N LYS A 164 -2.18 -96.69 1.73
CA LYS A 164 -2.21 -97.22 3.10
C LYS A 164 -3.54 -97.88 3.41
N GLU A 165 -4.67 -97.26 3.04
CA GLU A 165 -6.00 -97.84 3.22
C GLU A 165 -6.16 -99.13 2.40
N THR A 166 -5.72 -99.17 1.14
CA THR A 166 -5.74 -100.40 0.35
C THR A 166 -4.86 -101.48 0.96
N LYS A 167 -3.72 -101.12 1.55
CA LYS A 167 -2.84 -102.08 2.23
C LYS A 167 -3.44 -102.58 3.56
N GLN A 168 -4.14 -101.73 4.29
CA GLN A 168 -4.90 -102.13 5.47
C GLN A 168 -6.11 -103.00 5.11
N LEU A 169 -6.73 -102.79 3.96
CA LEU A 169 -7.75 -103.68 3.41
C LEU A 169 -7.17 -105.05 3.02
N ASP A 170 -5.98 -105.09 2.42
CA ASP A 170 -5.26 -106.37 2.16
C ASP A 170 -4.89 -107.10 3.47
N GLU A 171 -4.49 -106.37 4.53
CA GLU A 171 -4.22 -106.92 5.86
C GLU A 171 -5.52 -107.33 6.61
N ALA A 172 -6.65 -106.66 6.34
CA ALA A 172 -7.97 -107.01 6.85
C ALA A 172 -8.60 -108.19 6.09
N GLU A 173 -8.31 -108.37 4.80
CA GLU A 173 -8.68 -109.56 4.02
C GLU A 173 -7.83 -110.78 4.40
N ALA A 174 -6.59 -110.58 4.88
CA ALA A 174 -5.78 -111.66 5.46
C ALA A 174 -6.29 -112.14 6.85
N ASN A 175 -6.99 -111.29 7.60
CA ASN A 175 -7.53 -111.60 8.94
C ASN A 175 -9.06 -111.83 8.97
N LYS A 176 -9.73 -111.96 7.81
CA LYS A 176 -11.15 -112.36 7.70
C LYS A 176 -11.31 -113.64 6.87
N LYS A 177 -10.72 -114.73 7.37
CA LYS A 177 -11.20 -116.11 7.16
C LYS A 177 -11.51 -116.77 8.51
N GLU A 178 -12.34 -116.12 9.32
CA GLU A 178 -13.14 -116.87 10.29
C GLU A 178 -14.39 -116.08 10.69
N THR A 179 -15.52 -116.77 10.59
CA THR A 179 -16.88 -116.45 11.04
C THR A 179 -17.72 -115.43 10.24
N GLN A 180 -18.77 -116.01 9.67
CA GLN A 180 -19.92 -115.47 8.95
C GLN A 180 -21.03 -114.99 9.92
N ALA A 181 -21.86 -114.10 9.34
CA ALA A 181 -23.33 -114.07 9.41
C ALA A 181 -24.01 -112.99 10.27
N GLU A 182 -24.79 -112.17 9.54
CA GLU A 182 -26.09 -111.57 9.91
C GLU A 182 -26.07 -110.34 10.84
N ALA A 183 -26.81 -109.25 10.64
CA ALA A 183 -27.86 -108.91 9.68
C ALA A 183 -28.16 -107.39 9.73
N ARG A 184 -28.55 -106.85 8.56
CA ARG A 184 -29.65 -105.88 8.30
C ARG A 184 -29.59 -104.41 8.81
N GLN A 185 -29.59 -103.54 7.79
CA GLN A 185 -30.54 -102.45 7.50
C GLN A 185 -30.46 -101.09 8.25
N ALA A 186 -30.34 -100.07 7.38
CA ALA A 186 -31.13 -98.83 7.29
C ALA A 186 -30.55 -97.50 7.85
N GLU A 187 -30.61 -96.53 6.92
CA GLU A 187 -30.85 -95.09 7.06
C GLU A 187 -29.73 -94.11 7.47
N GLU A 188 -29.46 -93.21 6.50
CA GLU A 188 -29.33 -91.75 6.59
C GLU A 188 -28.75 -91.13 7.87
N GLN A 189 -27.66 -90.37 7.75
CA GLN A 189 -27.67 -88.89 7.88
C GLN A 189 -26.27 -88.29 7.77
N GLU A 190 -26.29 -87.05 7.27
CA GLU A 190 -25.37 -85.92 7.37
C GLU A 190 -24.20 -86.02 8.36
N GLY A 191 -23.06 -85.45 7.95
CA GLY A 191 -21.93 -85.20 8.82
C GLY A 191 -20.82 -84.47 8.08
N GLU A 192 -20.98 -83.16 7.92
CA GLU A 192 -19.85 -82.23 7.75
C GLU A 192 -18.89 -82.45 8.94
N GLU A 193 -17.67 -82.91 8.68
CA GLU A 193 -16.61 -82.85 9.69
C GLU A 193 -15.48 -81.95 9.18
N GLU A 194 -15.57 -80.70 9.62
CA GLU A 194 -14.51 -79.71 9.57
C GLU A 194 -13.21 -80.31 10.10
N ILE A 195 -12.19 -80.37 9.24
CA ILE A 195 -10.82 -80.59 9.68
C ILE A 195 -10.44 -79.37 10.54
N PRO A 196 -10.04 -79.55 11.81
CA PRO A 196 -9.72 -78.42 12.67
C PRO A 196 -8.51 -77.69 12.09
N LEU A 197 -8.70 -76.42 11.73
CA LEU A 197 -7.60 -75.50 11.46
C LEU A 197 -6.63 -75.60 12.64
N SER A 198 -5.38 -75.99 12.38
CA SER A 198 -4.34 -76.01 13.41
C SER A 198 -4.25 -74.64 14.09
N GLU A 199 -3.96 -74.62 15.39
CA GLU A 199 -3.80 -73.38 16.18
C GLU A 199 -2.83 -72.37 15.51
N GLN A 200 -1.85 -72.87 14.75
CA GLN A 200 -0.95 -72.03 13.94
C GLN A 200 -1.68 -71.29 12.79
N SER A 201 -2.67 -71.91 12.16
CA SER A 201 -3.44 -71.31 11.08
C SER A 201 -4.37 -70.22 11.61
N GLN A 202 -4.93 -70.40 12.81
CA GLN A 202 -5.71 -69.37 13.50
C GLN A 202 -4.84 -68.19 13.97
N GLN A 203 -3.64 -68.45 14.50
CA GLN A 203 -2.68 -67.38 14.85
C GLN A 203 -2.26 -66.55 13.63
N VAL A 204 -1.93 -67.18 12.50
CA VAL A 204 -1.57 -66.43 11.28
C VAL A 204 -2.74 -65.62 10.75
N LEU A 205 -3.98 -66.14 10.84
CA LEU A 205 -5.17 -65.39 10.43
C LEU A 205 -5.41 -64.18 11.34
N GLU A 206 -5.20 -64.31 12.65
CA GLU A 206 -5.30 -63.20 13.60
C GLU A 206 -4.21 -62.15 13.38
N GLU A 207 -2.97 -62.55 13.12
CA GLU A 207 -1.88 -61.62 12.79
C GLU A 207 -2.15 -60.86 11.50
N ILE A 208 -2.65 -61.54 10.45
CA ILE A 208 -3.03 -60.91 9.19
C ILE A 208 -4.17 -59.91 9.41
N ASN A 209 -5.21 -60.29 10.17
CA ASN A 209 -6.32 -59.39 10.48
C ASN A 209 -5.87 -58.18 11.31
N THR A 210 -4.91 -58.38 12.22
CA THR A 210 -4.35 -57.29 13.05
C THR A 210 -3.49 -56.34 12.21
N ALA A 211 -2.69 -56.89 11.28
CA ALA A 211 -1.91 -56.09 10.34
C ALA A 211 -2.81 -55.31 9.37
N GLN A 212 -3.87 -55.93 8.84
CA GLN A 212 -4.86 -55.25 8.00
C GLN A 212 -5.56 -54.10 8.73
N ARG A 213 -5.95 -54.29 9.99
CA ARG A 213 -6.54 -53.21 10.80
C ARG A 213 -5.57 -52.05 11.01
N LYS A 214 -4.30 -52.33 11.33
CA LYS A 214 -3.27 -51.27 11.49
C LYS A 214 -3.04 -50.49 10.20
N ILE A 215 -3.00 -51.17 9.04
CA ILE A 215 -2.81 -50.51 7.74
C ILE A 215 -4.02 -49.63 7.41
N LEU A 216 -5.24 -50.09 7.67
CA LEU A 216 -6.45 -49.30 7.47
C LEU A 216 -6.50 -48.07 8.38
N GLU A 217 -6.10 -48.22 9.64
CA GLU A 217 -6.01 -47.12 10.61
C GLU A 217 -4.96 -46.08 10.20
N GLN A 218 -3.80 -46.53 9.71
CA GLN A 218 -2.77 -45.64 9.16
C GLN A 218 -3.24 -44.91 7.90
N LEU A 219 -3.92 -45.59 6.97
CA LEU A 219 -4.47 -44.96 5.76
C LEU A 219 -5.55 -43.92 6.11
N GLN A 220 -6.39 -44.19 7.11
CA GLN A 220 -7.36 -43.22 7.61
C GLN A 220 -6.70 -42.01 8.27
N ALA A 221 -5.62 -42.22 9.03
CA ALA A 221 -4.84 -41.12 9.63
C ALA A 221 -4.19 -40.23 8.56
N VAL A 222 -3.58 -40.83 7.54
CA VAL A 222 -2.99 -40.11 6.40
C VAL A 222 -4.05 -39.35 5.60
N GLN A 223 -5.23 -39.94 5.38
CA GLN A 223 -6.34 -39.23 4.73
C GLN A 223 -6.86 -38.04 5.56
N ALA A 224 -6.90 -38.17 6.89
CA ALA A 224 -7.30 -37.08 7.77
C ALA A 224 -6.25 -35.95 7.79
N GLU A 225 -4.97 -36.30 7.72
CA GLU A 225 -3.86 -35.34 7.66
C GLU A 225 -3.84 -34.57 6.33
N ILE A 226 -3.98 -35.27 5.20
CA ILE A 226 -4.10 -34.64 3.88
C ILE A 226 -5.31 -33.70 3.83
N LYS A 227 -6.44 -34.11 4.40
CA LYS A 227 -7.65 -33.27 4.44
C LYS A 227 -7.44 -32.03 5.32
N LYS A 228 -6.75 -32.18 6.44
CA LYS A 228 -6.38 -31.06 7.32
C LYS A 228 -5.42 -30.09 6.62
N GLU A 229 -4.45 -30.59 5.86
CA GLU A 229 -3.54 -29.75 5.08
C GLU A 229 -4.26 -29.03 3.92
N LEU A 230 -5.17 -29.71 3.22
CA LEU A 230 -6.01 -29.08 2.20
C LEU A 230 -6.92 -28.00 2.79
N ASP A 231 -7.57 -28.24 3.92
CA ASP A 231 -8.40 -27.24 4.60
C ASP A 231 -7.57 -26.03 5.06
N THR A 232 -6.29 -26.21 5.41
CA THR A 232 -5.38 -25.08 5.71
C THR A 232 -4.90 -24.31 4.47
N VAL A 233 -4.81 -24.96 3.31
CA VAL A 233 -4.42 -24.30 2.05
C VAL A 233 -5.62 -23.62 1.38
N GLU A 234 -6.82 -24.18 1.50
CA GLU A 234 -8.06 -23.64 0.90
C GLU A 234 -8.68 -22.51 1.76
N ASN A 235 -8.43 -22.49 3.08
CA ASN A 235 -8.81 -21.38 3.97
C ASN A 235 -7.69 -20.36 4.23
N ALA A 236 -6.53 -20.50 3.56
CA ALA A 236 -5.52 -19.44 3.59
C ALA A 236 -6.06 -18.25 2.77
N PRO A 237 -6.34 -17.09 3.38
CA PRO A 237 -6.70 -15.90 2.61
C PRO A 237 -5.55 -15.61 1.63
N PRO A 238 -5.85 -15.12 0.41
CA PRO A 238 -4.80 -14.68 -0.51
C PRO A 238 -3.92 -13.72 0.28
N SER A 239 -2.61 -14.01 0.30
CA SER A 239 -1.58 -13.18 0.91
C SER A 239 -1.71 -11.77 0.34
N ALA A 240 -2.51 -10.94 0.99
CA ALA A 240 -2.52 -9.51 0.78
C ALA A 240 -1.10 -9.04 1.10
N PRO A 241 -0.54 -8.12 0.29
CA PRO A 241 0.72 -7.50 0.65
C PRO A 241 0.62 -7.00 2.10
N PRO A 242 1.70 -7.15 2.90
CA PRO A 242 1.67 -6.77 4.31
C PRO A 242 1.08 -5.37 4.42
N PRO A 243 0.12 -5.14 5.34
CA PRO A 243 -0.46 -3.81 5.50
C PRO A 243 0.68 -2.81 5.69
N PRO A 244 0.68 -1.68 4.96
CA PRO A 244 1.68 -0.65 5.17
C PRO A 244 1.73 -0.35 6.67
N LYS A 245 2.94 -0.33 7.24
CA LYS A 245 3.15 0.11 8.62
C LYS A 245 2.31 1.36 8.88
N PRO A 246 1.71 1.55 10.06
CA PRO A 246 0.82 2.69 10.34
C PRO A 246 1.41 4.02 9.85
N SER A 247 2.72 4.22 10.00
CA SER A 247 3.47 5.36 9.47
C SER A 247 3.33 5.61 7.95
N THR A 248 3.28 4.59 7.08
CA THR A 248 3.17 4.78 5.62
C THR A 248 1.74 5.04 5.16
N ALA A 249 0.73 4.50 5.88
CA ALA A 249 -0.68 4.80 5.62
C ALA A 249 -1.03 6.27 5.94
N TYR A 250 -0.55 6.78 7.08
CA TYR A 250 -0.72 8.21 7.43
C TYR A 250 0.04 9.12 6.47
N HIS A 251 1.23 8.73 6.02
CA HIS A 251 1.99 9.54 5.07
C HIS A 251 1.26 9.75 3.73
N LEU A 252 0.62 8.70 3.19
CA LEU A 252 -0.21 8.81 1.98
C LEU A 252 -1.44 9.70 2.20
N GLN A 253 -2.07 9.65 3.37
CA GLN A 253 -3.18 10.53 3.73
C GLN A 253 -2.75 12.00 3.84
N VAL A 254 -1.57 12.26 4.41
CA VAL A 254 -0.98 13.61 4.46
C VAL A 254 -0.73 14.15 3.05
N ILE A 255 -0.13 13.36 2.16
CA ILE A 255 0.10 13.76 0.75
C ILE A 255 -1.23 14.08 0.03
N SER A 256 -2.26 13.25 0.25
CA SER A 256 -3.59 13.49 -0.30
C SER A 256 -4.21 14.79 0.23
N ALA A 257 -4.12 15.03 1.54
CA ALA A 257 -4.61 16.25 2.17
C ALA A 257 -3.86 17.51 1.71
N GLU A 258 -2.54 17.45 1.52
CA GLU A 258 -1.74 18.53 0.94
C GLU A 258 -2.19 18.87 -0.48
N SER A 259 -2.46 17.85 -1.30
CA SER A 259 -2.99 18.04 -2.65
C SER A 259 -4.36 18.73 -2.63
N LYS A 260 -5.24 18.34 -1.70
CA LYS A 260 -6.58 18.90 -1.50
C LYS A 260 -6.50 20.37 -1.09
N VAL A 261 -5.61 20.73 -0.16
CA VAL A 261 -5.34 22.12 0.22
C VAL A 261 -4.87 22.93 -0.99
N LYS A 262 -3.93 22.40 -1.77
CA LYS A 262 -3.41 23.08 -2.97
C LYS A 262 -4.50 23.32 -4.02
N ILE A 263 -5.39 22.35 -4.24
CA ILE A 263 -6.54 22.49 -5.15
C ILE A 263 -7.50 23.57 -4.63
N LYS A 264 -7.86 23.53 -3.35
CA LYS A 264 -8.78 24.50 -2.73
C LYS A 264 -8.19 25.90 -2.70
N GLN A 265 -6.88 26.04 -2.52
CA GLN A 265 -6.20 27.32 -2.55
C GLN A 265 -6.22 27.94 -3.94
N LYS A 266 -5.99 27.14 -4.99
CA LYS A 266 -6.14 27.60 -6.38
C LYS A 266 -7.58 27.96 -6.72
N ALA A 267 -8.57 27.26 -6.17
CA ALA A 267 -9.98 27.59 -6.35
C ALA A 267 -10.35 28.92 -5.66
N PHE A 268 -9.86 29.14 -4.44
CA PHE A 268 -10.02 30.41 -3.72
C PHE A 268 -9.39 31.59 -4.47
N GLU A 269 -8.19 31.43 -5.02
CA GLU A 269 -7.54 32.48 -5.83
C GLU A 269 -8.36 32.84 -7.08
N ARG A 270 -8.94 31.85 -7.75
CA ARG A 270 -9.83 32.07 -8.90
C ARG A 270 -11.08 32.83 -8.50
N GLN A 271 -11.72 32.46 -7.38
CA GLN A 271 -12.92 33.15 -6.89
C GLN A 271 -12.61 34.59 -6.48
N LYS A 272 -11.47 34.82 -5.81
CA LYS A 272 -11.01 36.18 -5.48
C LYS A 272 -10.72 37.04 -6.71
N GLN A 273 -10.27 36.43 -7.81
CA GLN A 273 -10.10 37.13 -9.07
C GLN A 273 -11.45 37.47 -9.72
N ALA A 274 -12.40 36.54 -9.72
CA ALA A 274 -13.77 36.76 -10.19
C ALA A 274 -14.49 37.85 -9.38
N GLU A 275 -14.31 37.88 -8.05
CA GLU A 275 -14.83 38.94 -7.18
C GLU A 275 -14.26 40.32 -7.57
N LYS A 276 -12.95 40.43 -7.82
CA LYS A 276 -12.33 41.68 -8.29
C LYS A 276 -12.90 42.14 -9.62
N GLU A 277 -13.08 41.22 -10.57
CA GLU A 277 -13.69 41.54 -11.88
C GLU A 277 -15.15 41.99 -11.73
N ALA A 278 -15.92 41.32 -10.87
CA ALA A 278 -17.30 41.70 -10.55
C ALA A 278 -17.34 43.08 -9.87
N GLN A 279 -16.41 43.36 -8.96
CA GLN A 279 -16.29 44.65 -8.27
C GLN A 279 -15.96 45.77 -9.24
N GLN A 280 -15.04 45.54 -10.18
CA GLN A 280 -14.69 46.50 -11.22
C GLN A 280 -15.88 46.76 -12.18
N LYS A 281 -16.62 45.71 -12.57
CA LYS A 281 -17.83 45.84 -13.39
C LYS A 281 -18.95 46.60 -12.66
N ALA A 282 -19.14 46.35 -11.36
CA ALA A 282 -20.12 47.05 -10.55
C ALA A 282 -19.76 48.54 -10.34
N GLN A 283 -18.47 48.88 -10.26
CA GLN A 283 -18.00 50.28 -10.17
C GLN A 283 -18.13 51.02 -11.49
N THR A 284 -17.77 50.39 -12.61
CA THR A 284 -17.80 51.02 -13.94
C THR A 284 -19.21 51.08 -14.54
N GLN A 285 -20.09 50.13 -14.20
CA GLN A 285 -21.48 50.07 -14.66
C GLN A 285 -22.40 49.60 -13.51
N PRO A 286 -22.93 50.52 -12.68
CA PRO A 286 -23.69 50.17 -11.48
C PRO A 286 -25.14 49.79 -11.82
N THR A 287 -25.31 48.68 -12.53
CA THR A 287 -26.63 48.09 -12.79
C THR A 287 -27.03 47.15 -11.65
N LYS A 288 -28.34 46.92 -11.47
CA LYS A 288 -28.86 45.96 -10.47
C LYS A 288 -28.25 44.56 -10.66
N LYS A 289 -28.16 44.11 -11.92
CA LYS A 289 -27.54 42.83 -12.30
C LYS A 289 -26.07 42.73 -11.89
N ASN A 290 -25.28 43.80 -12.07
CA ASN A 290 -23.87 43.80 -11.69
C ASN A 290 -23.66 43.83 -10.17
N LYS A 291 -24.60 44.43 -9.41
CA LYS A 291 -24.59 44.37 -7.94
C LYS A 291 -24.93 42.97 -7.41
N GLU A 292 -25.90 42.29 -8.04
CA GLU A 292 -26.24 40.89 -7.72
C GLU A 292 -25.05 39.96 -8.02
N LEU A 293 -24.40 40.11 -9.17
CA LEU A 293 -23.18 39.34 -9.50
C LEU A 293 -22.02 39.58 -8.54
N LEU A 294 -21.88 40.79 -7.99
CA LEU A 294 -20.88 41.08 -6.97
C LEU A 294 -21.22 40.39 -5.63
N GLN A 295 -22.50 40.39 -5.23
CA GLN A 295 -22.93 39.66 -4.03
C GLN A 295 -22.70 38.15 -4.17
N GLU A 296 -23.05 37.57 -5.32
CA GLU A 296 -22.82 36.15 -5.61
C GLU A 296 -21.32 35.82 -5.57
N ALA A 297 -20.47 36.61 -6.22
CA ALA A 297 -19.02 36.41 -6.18
C ALA A 297 -18.41 36.55 -4.77
N GLN A 298 -18.99 37.41 -3.92
CA GLN A 298 -18.59 37.56 -2.52
C GLN A 298 -19.00 36.35 -1.66
N GLU A 299 -20.19 35.80 -1.87
CA GLU A 299 -20.65 34.59 -1.20
C GLU A 299 -19.80 33.38 -1.59
N ASP A 300 -19.53 33.22 -2.89
CA ASP A 300 -18.66 32.17 -3.42
C ASP A 300 -17.24 32.26 -2.87
N THR A 301 -16.70 33.47 -2.73
CA THR A 301 -15.36 33.67 -2.17
C THR A 301 -15.32 33.30 -0.68
N LYS A 302 -16.35 33.68 0.09
CA LYS A 302 -16.48 33.27 1.51
C LYS A 302 -16.64 31.76 1.67
N GLN A 303 -17.38 31.11 0.77
CA GLN A 303 -17.54 29.67 0.79
C GLN A 303 -16.21 28.97 0.47
N ALA A 304 -15.49 29.43 -0.56
CA ALA A 304 -14.17 28.91 -0.90
C ALA A 304 -13.14 29.11 0.22
N GLU A 305 -13.19 30.23 0.94
CA GLU A 305 -12.35 30.50 2.12
C GLU A 305 -12.63 29.49 3.25
N LYS A 306 -13.91 29.24 3.54
CA LYS A 306 -14.32 28.26 4.56
C LYS A 306 -13.84 26.85 4.21
N GLU A 307 -13.98 26.43 2.96
CA GLU A 307 -13.51 25.12 2.49
C GLU A 307 -11.98 24.99 2.53
N LEU A 308 -11.26 26.07 2.19
CA LEU A 308 -9.80 26.09 2.31
C LEU A 308 -9.36 25.95 3.77
N LYS A 309 -10.02 26.67 4.69
CA LYS A 309 -9.73 26.58 6.11
C LYS A 309 -9.99 25.18 6.67
N GLN A 310 -11.11 24.56 6.30
CA GLN A 310 -11.41 23.18 6.69
C GLN A 310 -10.36 22.19 6.16
N ALA A 311 -9.91 22.35 4.91
CA ALA A 311 -8.86 21.49 4.36
C ALA A 311 -7.51 21.69 5.07
N GLN A 312 -7.18 22.91 5.51
CA GLN A 312 -5.98 23.19 6.29
C GLN A 312 -6.05 22.57 7.70
N GLU A 313 -7.19 22.65 8.36
CA GLU A 313 -7.43 22.01 9.66
C GLU A 313 -7.32 20.48 9.57
N GLU A 314 -7.87 19.87 8.50
CA GLU A 314 -7.75 18.44 8.21
C GLU A 314 -6.29 18.02 7.95
N LEU A 315 -5.52 18.83 7.23
CA LEU A 315 -4.09 18.57 7.02
C LEU A 315 -3.31 18.63 8.34
N GLN A 316 -3.58 19.63 9.19
CA GLN A 316 -2.93 19.76 10.49
C GLN A 316 -3.26 18.59 11.42
N SER A 317 -4.50 18.12 11.44
CA SER A 317 -4.88 16.97 12.26
C SER A 317 -4.22 15.68 11.79
N LEU A 318 -4.13 15.46 10.47
CA LEU A 318 -3.43 14.30 9.90
C LEU A 318 -1.92 14.35 10.14
N GLN A 319 -1.30 15.53 10.07
CA GLN A 319 0.11 15.70 10.42
C GLN A 319 0.37 15.41 11.91
N ALA A 320 -0.52 15.86 12.80
CA ALA A 320 -0.42 15.56 14.23
C ALA A 320 -0.57 14.05 14.51
N LEU A 321 -1.56 13.39 13.89
CA LEU A 321 -1.74 11.94 13.97
C LEU A 321 -0.53 11.17 13.42
N SER A 322 0.04 11.62 12.30
CA SER A 322 1.24 11.01 11.73
C SER A 322 2.46 11.14 12.66
N GLN A 323 2.63 12.29 13.33
CA GLN A 323 3.70 12.48 14.31
C GLN A 323 3.49 11.63 15.56
N GLN A 324 2.25 11.49 16.03
CA GLN A 324 1.93 10.64 17.17
C GLN A 324 2.20 9.16 16.85
N ALA A 325 1.80 8.67 15.67
CA ALA A 325 2.08 7.31 15.22
C ALA A 325 3.61 7.04 15.13
N LEU A 326 4.40 8.01 14.66
CA LEU A 326 5.86 7.92 14.63
C LEU A 326 6.50 7.88 16.03
N GLN A 327 5.86 8.46 17.04
CA GLN A 327 6.32 8.37 18.44
C GLN A 327 5.95 7.04 19.08
N GLU A 328 4.78 6.47 18.75
CA GLU A 328 4.36 5.15 19.20
C GLU A 328 5.22 4.03 18.59
N ASP A 329 5.57 4.14 17.30
CA ASP A 329 6.50 3.20 16.64
C ASP A 329 7.91 3.26 17.27
N LYS A 330 8.38 4.44 17.70
CA LYS A 330 9.67 4.57 18.40
C LYS A 330 9.67 3.95 19.80
N LYS A 331 8.54 3.94 20.50
CA LYS A 331 8.41 3.28 21.81
C LYS A 331 8.28 1.76 21.71
N ALA A 332 7.94 1.23 20.54
CA ALA A 332 7.87 -0.21 20.30
C ALA A 332 9.24 -0.83 19.92
N ASP A 333 10.18 -0.03 19.40
CA ASP A 333 11.54 -0.44 19.01
C ASP A 333 12.61 -0.08 20.08
N GLU A 334 12.24 0.53 21.20
CA GLU A 334 13.13 0.59 22.38
C GLU A 334 13.19 -0.82 23.00
N PRO A 335 14.38 -1.48 23.03
CA PRO A 335 14.52 -2.71 23.80
C PRO A 335 14.13 -2.41 25.26
N PRO A 336 13.49 -3.35 25.96
CA PRO A 336 13.16 -3.12 27.37
C PRO A 336 14.44 -2.75 28.10
N GLU A 337 14.49 -1.52 28.64
CA GLU A 337 15.54 -1.05 29.53
C GLU A 337 15.95 -2.18 30.48
N GLU A 338 17.24 -2.54 30.40
CA GLU A 338 18.26 -3.03 31.36
C GLU A 338 17.90 -3.29 32.84
N THR A 339 16.63 -3.36 33.22
CA THR A 339 16.17 -3.57 34.60
C THR A 339 16.20 -5.04 35.01
N LYS A 340 16.16 -5.98 34.06
CA LYS A 340 16.18 -7.42 34.37
C LYS A 340 17.59 -8.00 34.53
N GLU A 341 18.60 -7.48 33.82
CA GLU A 341 20.00 -7.91 34.02
C GLU A 341 20.55 -7.35 35.34
N GLU A 342 20.30 -6.07 35.67
CA GLU A 342 20.70 -5.53 36.97
C GLU A 342 19.98 -6.18 38.17
N GLU A 343 18.71 -6.59 38.03
CA GLU A 343 18.01 -7.36 39.07
C GLU A 343 18.55 -8.79 39.21
N LEU A 344 18.96 -9.43 38.11
CA LEU A 344 19.57 -10.75 38.13
C LEU A 344 20.96 -10.71 38.75
N ASP A 345 21.77 -9.70 38.42
CA ASP A 345 23.09 -9.50 38.99
C ASP A 345 23.03 -9.16 40.48
N LYS A 346 22.08 -8.31 40.90
CA LYS A 346 21.83 -8.08 42.33
C LYS A 346 21.39 -9.34 43.06
N LYS A 347 20.50 -10.15 42.48
CA LYS A 347 20.09 -11.42 43.09
C LYS A 347 21.22 -12.43 43.16
N LEU A 348 22.09 -12.48 42.17
CA LEU A 348 23.29 -13.31 42.16
C LEU A 348 24.28 -12.88 43.25
N GLU A 349 24.49 -11.57 43.40
CA GLU A 349 25.36 -11.02 44.45
C GLU A 349 24.78 -11.27 45.85
N GLU A 350 23.47 -11.15 46.02
CA GLU A 350 22.77 -11.41 47.28
C GLU A 350 22.79 -12.91 47.65
N LEU A 351 22.61 -13.80 46.67
CA LEU A 351 22.79 -15.26 46.85
C LEU A 351 24.23 -15.62 47.21
N THR A 352 25.21 -14.96 46.60
CA THR A 352 26.63 -15.18 46.88
C THR A 352 26.98 -14.73 48.29
N GLN A 353 26.42 -13.60 48.76
CA GLN A 353 26.58 -13.15 50.15
C GLN A 353 25.90 -14.09 51.15
N GLN A 354 24.72 -14.64 50.84
CA GLN A 354 24.06 -15.62 51.71
C GLN A 354 24.85 -16.92 51.83
N LEU A 355 25.46 -17.39 50.74
CA LEU A 355 26.30 -18.59 50.75
C LEU A 355 27.56 -18.40 51.62
N ASN A 356 28.21 -17.23 51.51
CA ASN A 356 29.38 -16.89 52.33
C ASN A 356 29.06 -16.65 53.81
N GLN A 357 27.79 -16.49 54.18
CA GLN A 357 27.36 -16.39 55.59
C GLN A 357 26.93 -17.74 56.19
N GLN A 358 26.81 -18.78 55.37
CA GLN A 358 26.47 -20.15 55.79
C GLN A 358 27.69 -21.09 55.92
N GLU A 359 28.86 -20.66 55.47
CA GLU A 359 30.17 -21.22 55.84
C GLU A 359 30.71 -20.54 57.11
#